data_AF-A0A1Q3EL97-F1
#
_entry.id   AF-A0A1Q3EL97-F1
#
_cell.length_a   1.000
_cell.length_b   1.000
_cell.length_c   1.000
_cell.angle_alpha   90.00
_cell.angle_beta   90.00
_cell.angle_gamma   90.00
#
_symmetry.space_group_name_H-M   'P 1'
#
loop_
_entity.id
_entity.type
_entity.pdbx_description
1 polymer ?
#
loop_
_entity_poly.entity_id
_entity_poly.type
_entity_poly.pdbx_seq_one_letter_code
_entity_poly.pdbx_strand_id
1 'polypeptide(L)'
;MHEIDCICFTKGPGMGAPLQSVALIARTLSLLFNKPLVGVNHCVGHIEMGREITGAQNPVVLYVSGGNTQVIAYSRQCYRIFGETLDIAVGNCLDRFARIINLSNDPSPGYNIEQEAKKGKRLVSLPYATKGMDVSLSGILSAVEAYTLDKRFHEEGAEDKDLITPQDLCFSLQETVFAMLVEITERAMAHIGSKEVLIVGGVGSNERLQQMMGIMAHERQGQVFATDERFCIDNGIMIAQAGLLSYRMGYETPLAKSTCTQRFRTDEVHVAWRN
;
A
#
# COMPACT_ATOMS: atom_id res chain seq x y z
N MET A 1 30.50 -0.46 10.39
CA MET A 1 30.15 -1.90 10.57
C MET A 1 30.32 -2.37 12.01
N HIS A 2 31.32 -1.87 12.76
CA HIS A 2 31.45 -2.20 14.19
C HIS A 2 30.27 -1.71 15.05
N GLU A 3 29.63 -0.61 14.66
CA GLU A 3 28.44 -0.04 15.31
C GLU A 3 27.11 -0.69 14.91
N ILE A 4 27.13 -1.69 14.01
CA ILE A 4 25.91 -2.38 13.55
C ILE A 4 25.78 -3.70 14.33
N ASP A 5 24.65 -3.90 14.99
CA ASP A 5 24.40 -5.11 15.78
C ASP A 5 23.84 -6.27 14.96
N CYS A 6 22.98 -5.99 13.97
CA CYS A 6 22.37 -7.02 13.12
C CYS A 6 22.13 -6.50 11.69
N ILE A 7 21.92 -7.43 10.76
CA ILE A 7 21.60 -7.14 9.36
C ILE A 7 20.17 -7.61 9.07
N CYS A 8 19.30 -6.65 8.81
CA CYS A 8 17.91 -6.91 8.45
C CYS A 8 17.75 -6.93 6.93
N PHE A 9 16.91 -7.83 6.41
CA PHE A 9 16.65 -7.90 4.98
C PHE A 9 15.21 -8.29 4.70
N THR A 10 14.69 -7.83 3.56
CA THR A 10 13.36 -8.21 3.09
C THR A 10 13.35 -9.68 2.69
N LYS A 11 12.68 -10.51 3.48
CA LYS A 11 12.48 -11.94 3.17
C LYS A 11 11.34 -12.14 2.17
N GLY A 12 10.34 -11.27 2.19
CA GLY A 12 9.18 -11.28 1.32
C GLY A 12 7.98 -10.55 1.95
N PRO A 13 6.83 -10.47 1.26
CA PRO A 13 6.62 -10.90 -0.12
C PRO A 13 7.31 -9.96 -1.12
N GLY A 14 7.31 -10.31 -2.40
CA GLY A 14 7.91 -9.48 -3.46
C GLY A 14 8.36 -10.26 -4.70
N MET A 15 8.95 -9.55 -5.66
CA MET A 15 9.46 -10.15 -6.90
C MET A 15 10.66 -11.05 -6.64
N GLY A 16 10.65 -12.26 -7.22
CA GLY A 16 11.66 -13.28 -6.94
C GLY A 16 13.10 -12.85 -7.19
N ALA A 17 13.41 -12.32 -8.37
CA ALA A 17 14.79 -11.95 -8.71
C ALA A 17 15.36 -10.82 -7.81
N PRO A 18 14.65 -9.70 -7.58
CA PRO A 18 15.09 -8.70 -6.59
C PRO A 18 15.27 -9.27 -5.18
N LEU A 19 14.34 -10.11 -4.70
CA LEU A 19 14.45 -10.72 -3.37
C LEU A 19 15.67 -11.64 -3.25
N GLN A 20 16.01 -12.39 -4.30
CA GLN A 20 17.20 -13.23 -4.33
C GLN A 20 18.49 -12.40 -4.22
N SER A 21 18.57 -11.28 -4.95
CA SER A 21 19.69 -10.35 -4.87
C SER A 21 19.85 -9.77 -3.46
N VAL A 22 18.75 -9.34 -2.83
CA VAL A 22 18.75 -8.81 -1.45
C VAL A 22 19.22 -9.87 -0.46
N ALA A 23 18.66 -11.09 -0.53
CA ALA A 23 19.05 -12.17 0.37
C ALA A 23 20.53 -12.56 0.20
N LEU A 24 21.04 -12.58 -1.03
CA LEU A 24 22.45 -12.86 -1.30
C LEU A 24 23.36 -11.81 -0.66
N ILE A 25 23.08 -10.52 -0.87
CA ILE A 25 23.88 -9.43 -0.32
C ILE A 25 23.85 -9.45 1.21
N ALA A 26 22.67 -9.60 1.82
CA ALA A 26 22.51 -9.66 3.27
C ALA A 26 23.33 -10.80 3.88
N ARG A 27 23.28 -12.00 3.28
CA ARG A 27 24.06 -13.17 3.71
C ARG A 27 25.55 -12.94 3.59
N THR A 28 26.01 -12.35 2.49
CA THR A 28 27.43 -12.03 2.29
C THR A 28 27.91 -11.05 3.36
N LEU A 29 27.16 -9.99 3.64
CA LEU A 29 27.53 -9.02 4.68
C LEU A 29 27.52 -9.66 6.09
N SER A 30 26.53 -10.51 6.38
CA SER A 30 26.46 -11.22 7.67
C SER A 30 27.67 -12.12 7.89
N LEU A 31 28.07 -12.88 6.86
CA LEU A 31 29.25 -13.75 6.92
C LEU A 31 30.56 -12.96 7.02
N LEU A 32 30.70 -11.90 6.21
CA LEU A 32 31.94 -11.11 6.16
C LEU A 32 32.22 -10.38 7.48
N PHE A 33 31.17 -9.92 8.16
CA PHE A 33 31.29 -9.09 9.37
C PHE A 33 30.86 -9.82 10.65
N ASN A 34 30.54 -11.12 10.55
CA ASN A 34 30.04 -11.95 11.64
C ASN A 34 28.89 -11.29 12.42
N LYS A 35 27.85 -10.85 11.69
CA LYS A 35 26.66 -10.19 12.25
C LYS A 35 25.41 -11.06 12.07
N PRO A 36 24.51 -11.15 13.07
CA PRO A 36 23.23 -11.84 12.95
C PRO A 36 22.37 -11.34 11.80
N LEU A 37 21.56 -12.23 11.22
CA LEU A 37 20.57 -11.91 10.19
C LEU A 37 19.17 -11.87 10.77
N VAL A 38 18.35 -10.96 10.26
CA VAL A 38 16.92 -10.91 10.55
C VAL A 38 16.15 -10.80 9.25
N GLY A 39 15.43 -11.87 8.89
CA GLY A 39 14.50 -11.86 7.76
C GLY A 39 13.20 -11.20 8.14
N VAL A 40 12.83 -10.14 7.42
CA VAL A 40 11.69 -9.28 7.74
C VAL A 40 10.60 -9.44 6.69
N ASN A 41 9.34 -9.45 7.14
CA ASN A 41 8.19 -9.36 6.25
C ASN A 41 8.00 -7.91 5.79
N HIS A 42 7.93 -7.70 4.48
CA HIS A 42 7.81 -6.39 3.86
C HIS A 42 6.59 -5.61 4.34
N CYS A 43 5.42 -6.26 4.40
CA CYS A 43 4.17 -5.63 4.84
C CYS A 43 4.26 -5.21 6.31
N VAL A 44 4.86 -6.06 7.17
CA VAL A 44 5.11 -5.71 8.59
C VAL A 44 6.09 -4.54 8.71
N GLY A 45 7.09 -4.45 7.82
CA GLY A 45 7.99 -3.30 7.72
C GLY A 45 7.23 -1.98 7.56
N HIS A 46 6.33 -1.92 6.56
CA HIS A 46 5.46 -0.76 6.33
C HIS A 46 4.62 -0.41 7.56
N ILE A 47 3.98 -1.42 8.18
CA ILE A 47 3.10 -1.21 9.35
C ILE A 47 3.89 -0.66 10.55
N GLU A 48 4.99 -1.30 10.92
CA GLU A 48 5.75 -0.92 12.12
C GLU A 48 6.46 0.42 11.95
N MET A 49 6.96 0.72 10.74
CA MET A 49 7.49 2.06 10.44
C MET A 49 6.39 3.12 10.56
N GLY A 50 5.22 2.87 9.96
CA GLY A 50 4.08 3.79 10.05
C GLY A 50 3.66 4.06 11.49
N ARG A 51 3.60 3.02 12.32
CA ARG A 51 3.29 3.16 13.76
C ARG A 51 4.34 3.97 14.51
N GLU A 52 5.63 3.69 14.28
CA GLU A 52 6.73 4.37 14.96
C GLU A 52 6.69 5.89 14.71
N ILE A 53 6.55 6.30 13.44
CA ILE A 53 6.66 7.71 13.08
C ILE A 53 5.39 8.52 13.38
N THR A 54 4.22 7.87 13.33
CA THR A 54 2.93 8.54 13.53
C THR A 54 2.44 8.48 14.97
N GLY A 55 2.98 7.55 15.77
CA GLY A 55 2.51 7.27 17.13
C GLY A 55 1.24 6.43 17.20
N ALA A 56 0.75 5.90 16.07
CA ALA A 56 -0.45 5.06 16.03
C ALA A 56 -0.28 3.80 16.89
N GLN A 57 -1.18 3.60 17.85
CA GLN A 57 -1.04 2.55 18.86
C GLN A 57 -1.58 1.22 18.37
N ASN A 58 -2.86 1.18 17.98
CA ASN A 58 -3.52 -0.02 17.49
C ASN A 58 -4.46 0.27 16.31
N PRO A 59 -3.91 0.74 15.17
CA PRO A 59 -4.71 1.10 14.02
C PRO A 59 -5.22 -0.12 13.23
N VAL A 60 -6.35 0.08 12.55
CA VAL A 60 -6.62 -0.64 11.31
C VAL A 60 -5.71 -0.05 10.24
N VAL A 61 -4.98 -0.90 9.54
CA VAL A 61 -4.01 -0.48 8.54
C VAL A 61 -4.57 -0.68 7.15
N LEU A 62 -4.65 0.38 6.36
CA LEU A 62 -4.84 0.30 4.92
C LEU A 62 -3.46 0.30 4.26
N TYR A 63 -3.05 -0.87 3.76
CA TYR A 63 -1.80 -1.01 3.00
C TYR A 63 -2.08 -1.01 1.50
N VAL A 64 -1.66 0.06 0.84
CA VAL A 64 -1.91 0.29 -0.60
C VAL A 64 -0.61 0.66 -1.32
N SER A 65 -0.12 -0.25 -2.16
CA SER A 65 1.09 -0.08 -2.96
C SER A 65 0.86 -0.49 -4.41
N GLY A 66 1.92 -0.43 -5.24
CA GLY A 66 1.91 -0.99 -6.59
C GLY A 66 1.53 -2.47 -6.64
N GLY A 67 1.92 -3.24 -5.61
CA GLY A 67 1.75 -4.70 -5.57
C GLY A 67 0.75 -5.21 -4.54
N ASN A 68 0.31 -4.39 -3.58
CA ASN A 68 -0.54 -4.82 -2.48
C ASN A 68 -1.73 -3.88 -2.26
N THR A 69 -2.86 -4.45 -1.87
CA THR A 69 -4.05 -3.72 -1.41
C THR A 69 -4.72 -4.57 -0.36
N GLN A 70 -4.52 -4.21 0.90
CA GLN A 70 -4.95 -5.00 2.06
C GLN A 70 -5.42 -4.10 3.20
N VAL A 71 -6.46 -4.54 3.90
CA VAL A 71 -6.91 -3.99 5.17
C VAL A 71 -6.48 -4.97 6.26
N ILE A 72 -5.58 -4.51 7.13
CA ILE A 72 -4.86 -5.34 8.09
C ILE A 72 -5.14 -4.82 9.49
N ALA A 73 -5.26 -5.69 10.47
CA ALA A 73 -5.24 -5.25 11.86
C ALA A 73 -4.57 -6.29 12.78
N TYR A 74 -4.04 -5.78 13.88
CA TYR A 74 -3.36 -6.60 14.87
C TYR A 74 -4.37 -7.38 15.73
N SER A 75 -4.16 -8.69 15.85
CA SER A 75 -4.96 -9.55 16.72
C SER A 75 -4.17 -10.79 17.13
N ARG A 76 -4.08 -11.02 18.45
CA ARG A 76 -3.41 -12.20 19.05
C ARG A 76 -1.97 -12.39 18.53
N GLN A 77 -1.15 -11.35 18.64
CA GLN A 77 0.27 -11.38 18.22
C GLN A 77 0.51 -11.69 16.75
N CYS A 78 -0.50 -11.47 15.89
CA CYS A 78 -0.39 -11.57 14.44
C CYS A 78 -1.10 -10.38 13.79
N TYR A 79 -0.62 -9.98 12.62
CA TYR A 79 -1.33 -9.06 11.74
C TYR A 79 -2.27 -9.86 10.85
N ARG A 80 -3.58 -9.68 11.01
CA ARG A 80 -4.60 -10.39 10.24
C ARG A 80 -5.10 -9.52 9.10
N ILE A 81 -5.31 -10.15 7.95
CA ILE A 81 -5.90 -9.51 6.77
C ILE A 81 -7.43 -9.67 6.90
N PHE A 82 -8.13 -8.55 6.96
CA PHE A 82 -9.60 -8.49 7.04
C PHE A 82 -10.22 -8.34 5.65
N GLY A 83 -9.52 -7.68 4.75
CA GLY A 83 -9.94 -7.50 3.36
C GLY A 83 -8.73 -7.34 2.46
N GLU A 84 -8.84 -7.79 1.22
CA GLU A 84 -7.78 -7.62 0.22
C GLU A 84 -8.34 -7.44 -1.20
N THR A 85 -7.47 -7.06 -2.13
CA THR A 85 -7.83 -7.12 -3.54
C THR A 85 -7.94 -8.58 -4.00
N LEU A 86 -8.98 -8.89 -4.77
CA LEU A 86 -9.19 -10.21 -5.36
C LEU A 86 -8.42 -10.42 -6.68
N ASP A 87 -7.89 -9.34 -7.26
CA ASP A 87 -7.25 -9.37 -8.58
C ASP A 87 -5.93 -8.58 -8.65
N ILE A 88 -6.00 -7.27 -8.88
CA ILE A 88 -4.86 -6.37 -9.01
C ILE A 88 -4.85 -5.37 -7.88
N ALA A 89 -3.67 -4.96 -7.43
CA ALA A 89 -3.53 -3.90 -6.45
C ALA A 89 -3.91 -2.53 -7.04
N VAL A 90 -4.34 -1.61 -6.18
CA VAL A 90 -4.71 -0.24 -6.57
C VAL A 90 -3.59 0.49 -7.28
N GLY A 91 -2.34 0.35 -6.83
CA GLY A 91 -1.21 1.00 -7.50
C GLY A 91 -1.01 0.46 -8.92
N ASN A 92 -1.10 -0.86 -9.14
CA ASN A 92 -1.05 -1.44 -10.50
C ASN A 92 -2.25 -1.00 -11.36
N CYS A 93 -3.44 -0.84 -10.78
CA CYS A 93 -4.60 -0.29 -11.49
C CYS A 93 -4.32 1.14 -11.99
N LEU A 94 -3.81 2.01 -11.11
CA LEU A 94 -3.42 3.38 -11.44
C LEU A 94 -2.29 3.40 -12.48
N ASP A 95 -1.23 2.62 -12.29
CA ASP A 95 -0.08 2.55 -13.21
C ASP A 95 -0.47 2.10 -14.62
N ARG A 96 -1.38 1.11 -14.74
CA ARG A 96 -1.89 0.66 -16.03
C ARG A 96 -2.77 1.71 -16.68
N PHE A 97 -3.63 2.36 -15.90
CA PHE A 97 -4.46 3.44 -16.42
C PHE A 97 -3.63 4.63 -16.93
N ALA A 98 -2.62 5.06 -16.18
CA ALA A 98 -1.70 6.11 -16.62
C ALA A 98 -1.08 5.80 -17.98
N ARG A 99 -0.68 4.54 -18.23
CA ARG A 99 -0.15 4.12 -19.54
C ARG A 99 -1.19 4.15 -20.66
N ILE A 100 -2.45 3.81 -20.36
CA ILE A 100 -3.55 3.83 -21.35
C ILE A 100 -3.77 5.25 -21.88
N ILE A 101 -3.69 6.26 -21.01
CA ILE A 101 -3.85 7.68 -21.37
C ILE A 101 -2.52 8.38 -21.71
N ASN A 102 -1.44 7.62 -21.93
CA ASN A 102 -0.09 8.14 -22.23
C ASN A 102 0.44 9.18 -21.21
N LEU A 103 0.06 9.06 -19.94
CA LEU A 103 0.54 9.93 -18.87
C LEU A 103 1.99 9.57 -18.49
N SER A 104 2.79 10.59 -18.18
CA SER A 104 4.19 10.40 -17.79
C SER A 104 4.33 9.49 -16.56
N ASN A 105 5.39 8.68 -16.55
CA ASN A 105 5.78 7.91 -15.36
C ASN A 105 6.64 8.72 -14.38
N ASP A 106 7.17 9.88 -14.79
CA ASP A 106 7.98 10.77 -13.95
C ASP A 106 7.10 11.89 -13.36
N PRO A 107 7.12 12.14 -12.02
CA PRO A 107 7.90 11.46 -10.99
C PRO A 107 7.32 10.10 -10.55
N SER A 108 6.00 9.92 -10.66
CA SER A 108 5.33 8.62 -10.55
C SER A 108 3.96 8.65 -11.25
N PRO A 109 3.46 7.52 -11.79
CA PRO A 109 2.14 7.48 -12.42
C PRO A 109 1.01 7.89 -11.46
N GLY A 110 1.05 7.41 -10.22
CA GLY A 110 0.05 7.74 -9.20
C GLY A 110 -0.02 9.23 -8.88
N TYR A 111 1.14 9.89 -8.74
CA TYR A 111 1.22 11.34 -8.54
C TYR A 111 0.63 12.11 -9.73
N ASN A 112 0.99 11.71 -10.96
CA ASN A 112 0.48 12.40 -12.14
C ASN A 112 -1.03 12.22 -12.32
N ILE A 113 -1.58 11.02 -12.02
CA ILE A 113 -3.04 10.82 -11.99
C ILE A 113 -3.69 11.76 -10.99
N GLU A 114 -3.09 11.96 -9.81
CA GLU A 114 -3.60 12.90 -8.81
C GLU A 114 -3.59 14.35 -9.29
N GLN A 115 -2.54 14.79 -9.97
CA GLN A 115 -2.50 16.15 -10.52
C GLN A 115 -3.55 16.36 -11.61
N GLU A 116 -3.77 15.37 -12.49
CA GLU A 116 -4.80 15.44 -13.52
C GLU A 116 -6.22 15.32 -12.94
N ALA A 117 -6.41 14.51 -11.90
CA ALA A 117 -7.69 14.37 -11.20
C ALA A 117 -8.16 15.70 -10.59
N LYS A 118 -7.24 16.56 -10.10
CA LYS A 118 -7.56 17.90 -9.58
C LYS A 118 -8.17 18.84 -10.64
N LYS A 119 -7.96 18.55 -11.92
CA LYS A 119 -8.51 19.32 -13.06
C LYS A 119 -9.83 18.75 -13.58
N GLY A 120 -10.16 17.50 -13.23
CA GLY A 120 -11.39 16.84 -13.63
C GLY A 120 -12.62 17.53 -13.02
N LYS A 121 -13.70 17.60 -13.77
CA LYS A 121 -14.95 18.26 -13.37
C LYS A 121 -16.15 17.33 -13.40
N ARG A 122 -16.04 16.20 -14.11
CA ARG A 122 -17.13 15.26 -14.36
C ARG A 122 -16.84 13.90 -13.74
N LEU A 123 -17.78 13.43 -12.92
CA LEU A 123 -17.81 12.05 -12.46
C LEU A 123 -18.47 11.17 -13.54
N VAL A 124 -17.71 10.25 -14.14
CA VAL A 124 -18.24 9.22 -15.04
C VAL A 124 -18.60 7.96 -14.23
N SER A 125 -19.59 7.21 -14.70
CA SER A 125 -20.01 5.99 -14.03
C SER A 125 -18.99 4.88 -14.26
N LEU A 126 -18.34 4.46 -13.17
CA LEU A 126 -17.47 3.28 -13.13
C LEU A 126 -18.10 2.19 -12.24
N PRO A 127 -17.79 0.90 -12.48
CA PRO A 127 -18.25 -0.18 -11.61
C PRO A 127 -17.76 0.01 -10.17
N TYR A 128 -18.64 -0.21 -9.20
CA TYR A 128 -18.29 -0.21 -7.78
C TYR A 128 -18.26 -1.66 -7.26
N ALA A 129 -17.06 -2.23 -7.16
CA ALA A 129 -16.87 -3.68 -7.04
C ALA A 129 -16.33 -4.12 -5.67
N THR A 130 -17.03 -3.75 -4.60
CA THR A 130 -16.76 -4.22 -3.23
C THR A 130 -17.53 -5.50 -2.93
N LYS A 131 -16.86 -6.53 -2.41
CA LYS A 131 -17.43 -7.82 -2.00
C LYS A 131 -17.11 -8.09 -0.54
N GLY A 132 -18.02 -7.73 0.37
CA GLY A 132 -17.76 -7.87 1.81
C GLY A 132 -16.65 -6.92 2.26
N MET A 133 -15.48 -7.44 2.63
CA MET A 133 -14.30 -6.62 2.97
C MET A 133 -13.28 -6.56 1.83
N ASP A 134 -13.54 -7.24 0.71
CA ASP A 134 -12.63 -7.34 -0.43
C ASP A 134 -13.04 -6.39 -1.56
N VAL A 135 -12.08 -6.09 -2.44
CA VAL A 135 -12.30 -5.25 -3.64
C VAL A 135 -11.80 -5.95 -4.90
N SER A 136 -12.38 -5.62 -6.05
CA SER A 136 -11.91 -6.06 -7.37
C SER A 136 -11.74 -4.86 -8.28
N LEU A 137 -10.56 -4.70 -8.88
CA LEU A 137 -10.17 -3.51 -9.63
C LEU A 137 -10.03 -3.76 -11.12
N SER A 138 -9.95 -5.02 -11.57
CA SER A 138 -9.79 -5.34 -13.00
C SER A 138 -10.97 -4.85 -13.84
N GLY A 139 -12.20 -5.04 -13.34
CA GLY A 139 -13.40 -4.56 -14.03
C GLY A 139 -13.48 -3.03 -14.13
N ILE A 140 -12.94 -2.34 -13.13
CA ILE A 140 -12.85 -0.87 -13.12
C ILE A 140 -11.82 -0.41 -14.15
N LEU A 141 -10.65 -1.05 -14.19
CA LEU A 141 -9.61 -0.77 -15.18
C LEU A 141 -10.13 -0.95 -16.61
N SER A 142 -10.80 -2.06 -16.90
CA SER A 142 -11.40 -2.28 -18.23
C SER A 142 -12.51 -1.28 -18.55
N ALA A 143 -13.31 -0.87 -17.55
CA ALA A 143 -14.36 0.12 -17.77
C ALA A 143 -13.80 1.52 -18.05
N VAL A 144 -12.77 1.95 -17.32
CA VAL A 144 -12.12 3.24 -17.55
C VAL A 144 -11.37 3.25 -18.89
N GLU A 145 -10.76 2.13 -19.28
CA GLU A 145 -10.16 1.93 -20.60
C GLU A 145 -11.21 2.00 -21.72
N ALA A 146 -12.39 1.41 -21.54
CA ALA A 146 -13.45 1.50 -22.54
C ALA A 146 -13.90 2.94 -22.80
N TYR A 147 -13.82 3.84 -21.81
CA TYR A 147 -14.10 5.25 -22.02
C TYR A 147 -13.08 5.94 -22.93
N THR A 148 -11.81 5.51 -22.99
CA THR A 148 -10.82 6.12 -23.90
C THR A 148 -11.06 5.74 -25.37
N LEU A 149 -11.86 4.70 -25.61
CA LEU A 149 -12.30 4.26 -26.94
C LEU A 149 -13.67 4.84 -27.35
N ASP A 150 -14.35 5.54 -26.44
CA ASP A 150 -15.65 6.15 -26.70
C ASP A 150 -15.49 7.37 -27.61
N LYS A 151 -16.47 7.61 -28.48
CA LYS A 151 -16.48 8.79 -29.37
C LYS A 151 -16.52 10.11 -28.60
N ARG A 152 -16.93 10.09 -27.34
CA ARG A 152 -16.96 11.26 -26.45
C ARG A 152 -15.60 11.59 -25.86
N PHE A 153 -14.62 10.70 -25.95
CA PHE A 153 -13.29 10.93 -25.40
C PHE A 153 -12.45 11.84 -26.30
N HIS A 154 -11.92 12.92 -25.74
CA HIS A 154 -11.09 13.89 -26.46
C HIS A 154 -9.92 14.38 -25.61
N GLU A 155 -8.74 14.45 -26.22
CA GLU A 155 -7.50 14.96 -25.63
C GLU A 155 -7.52 16.51 -25.65
N GLU A 156 -8.19 17.11 -24.67
CA GLU A 156 -8.27 18.56 -24.39
C GLU A 156 -8.88 19.48 -25.49
N GLY A 157 -9.38 20.65 -25.06
CA GLY A 157 -9.72 21.76 -25.96
C GLY A 157 -11.14 21.79 -26.55
N ALA A 158 -12.03 20.88 -26.17
CA ALA A 158 -13.40 20.88 -26.65
C ALA A 158 -14.38 21.27 -25.52
N GLU A 159 -14.97 22.47 -25.64
CA GLU A 159 -15.92 23.06 -24.67
C GLU A 159 -17.34 22.45 -24.76
N ASP A 160 -17.46 21.21 -25.25
CA ASP A 160 -18.75 20.54 -25.34
C ASP A 160 -19.00 19.72 -24.06
N LYS A 161 -20.18 19.93 -23.47
CA LYS A 161 -20.59 19.35 -22.19
C LYS A 161 -20.68 17.83 -22.22
N ASP A 162 -20.81 17.24 -23.41
CA ASP A 162 -20.94 15.79 -23.56
C ASP A 162 -19.60 15.05 -23.62
N LEU A 163 -18.48 15.77 -23.72
CA LEU A 163 -17.16 15.17 -23.86
C LEU A 163 -16.59 14.70 -22.52
N ILE A 164 -15.65 13.76 -22.62
CA ILE A 164 -14.95 13.14 -21.50
C ILE A 164 -13.46 13.37 -21.73
N THR A 165 -12.79 13.95 -20.75
CA THR A 165 -11.36 14.25 -20.81
C THR A 165 -10.55 13.22 -20.03
N PRO A 166 -9.23 13.06 -20.30
CA PRO A 166 -8.33 12.28 -19.44
C PRO A 166 -8.42 12.70 -17.96
N GLN A 167 -8.57 14.00 -17.70
CA GLN A 167 -8.71 14.55 -16.35
C GLN A 167 -9.98 14.07 -15.65
N ASP A 168 -11.12 14.02 -16.35
CA ASP A 168 -12.37 13.48 -15.81
C ASP A 168 -12.27 11.99 -15.50
N LEU A 169 -11.53 11.23 -16.31
CA LEU A 169 -11.27 9.81 -16.05
C LEU A 169 -10.35 9.61 -14.84
N CYS A 170 -9.27 10.40 -14.71
CA CYS A 170 -8.41 10.41 -13.53
C CYS A 170 -9.21 10.71 -12.25
N PHE A 171 -10.04 11.76 -12.30
CA PHE A 171 -10.93 12.14 -11.20
C PHE A 171 -11.90 11.00 -10.83
N SER A 172 -12.62 10.49 -11.82
CA SER A 172 -13.63 9.44 -11.59
C SER A 172 -13.03 8.14 -11.09
N LEU A 173 -11.85 7.77 -11.59
CA LEU A 173 -11.12 6.59 -11.13
C LEU A 173 -10.71 6.74 -9.66
N GLN A 174 -10.14 7.88 -9.28
CA GLN A 174 -9.77 8.15 -7.89
C GLN A 174 -10.98 8.13 -6.97
N GLU A 175 -12.04 8.87 -7.29
CA GLU A 175 -13.25 8.91 -6.45
C GLU A 175 -13.85 7.52 -6.25
N THR A 176 -13.98 6.74 -7.34
CA THR A 176 -14.59 5.40 -7.27
C THR A 176 -13.72 4.44 -6.46
N VAL A 177 -12.43 4.35 -6.77
CA VAL A 177 -11.54 3.38 -6.15
C VAL A 177 -11.25 3.75 -4.69
N PHE A 178 -11.01 5.02 -4.38
CA PHE A 178 -10.75 5.44 -3.01
C PHE A 178 -12.01 5.34 -2.14
N ALA A 179 -13.20 5.58 -2.68
CA ALA A 179 -14.44 5.30 -1.96
C ALA A 179 -14.56 3.82 -1.59
N MET A 180 -14.20 2.89 -2.49
CA MET A 180 -14.16 1.45 -2.18
C MET A 180 -13.16 1.12 -1.08
N LEU A 181 -11.97 1.72 -1.10
CA LEU A 181 -10.95 1.53 -0.06
C LEU A 181 -11.39 2.07 1.29
N VAL A 182 -12.04 3.24 1.32
CA VAL A 182 -12.60 3.82 2.54
C VAL A 182 -13.72 2.93 3.08
N GLU A 183 -14.62 2.42 2.22
CA GLU A 183 -15.71 1.51 2.62
C GLU A 183 -15.18 0.24 3.31
N ILE A 184 -14.23 -0.48 2.69
CA ILE A 184 -13.70 -1.71 3.31
C ILE A 184 -12.90 -1.43 4.59
N THR A 185 -12.24 -0.28 4.66
CA THR A 185 -11.49 0.14 5.85
C THR A 185 -12.44 0.48 6.98
N GLU A 186 -13.52 1.20 6.69
CA GLU A 186 -14.57 1.49 7.67
C GLU A 186 -15.23 0.21 8.19
N ARG A 187 -15.55 -0.75 7.30
CA ARG A 187 -16.09 -2.06 7.69
C ARG A 187 -15.17 -2.78 8.67
N ALA A 188 -13.87 -2.79 8.41
CA ALA A 188 -12.89 -3.39 9.31
C ALA A 188 -12.80 -2.63 10.65
N MET A 189 -12.76 -1.29 10.63
CA MET A 189 -12.77 -0.48 11.84
C MET A 189 -14.00 -0.76 12.71
N ALA A 190 -15.19 -0.89 12.10
CA ALA A 190 -16.42 -1.24 12.81
C ALA A 190 -16.36 -2.65 13.40
N HIS A 191 -15.83 -3.62 12.65
CA HIS A 191 -15.69 -5.00 13.11
C HIS A 191 -14.73 -5.15 14.31
N ILE A 192 -13.63 -4.39 14.30
CA ILE A 192 -12.58 -4.45 15.33
C ILE A 192 -12.89 -3.53 16.52
N GLY A 193 -13.69 -2.49 16.31
CA GLY A 193 -13.92 -1.43 17.29
C GLY A 193 -12.75 -0.45 17.41
N SER A 194 -11.87 -0.37 16.40
CA SER A 194 -10.76 0.59 16.41
C SER A 194 -11.23 1.99 16.00
N LYS A 195 -10.59 3.00 16.59
CA LYS A 195 -10.76 4.42 16.27
C LYS A 195 -9.57 4.99 15.50
N GLU A 196 -8.54 4.19 15.27
CA GLU A 196 -7.33 4.61 14.57
C GLU A 196 -7.27 3.91 13.22
N VAL A 197 -7.00 4.67 12.16
CA VAL A 197 -6.65 4.13 10.84
C VAL A 197 -5.26 4.61 10.46
N LEU A 198 -4.42 3.70 9.99
CA LEU A 198 -3.08 3.99 9.52
C LEU A 198 -3.00 3.67 8.02
N ILE A 199 -2.60 4.63 7.20
CA ILE A 199 -2.43 4.45 5.75
C ILE A 199 -0.94 4.30 5.46
N VAL A 200 -0.56 3.22 4.79
CA VAL A 200 0.83 2.91 4.40
C VAL A 200 0.92 2.42 2.96
N GLY A 201 2.14 2.46 2.41
CA GLY A 201 2.44 2.12 1.02
C GLY A 201 2.36 3.34 0.10
N GLY A 202 2.98 3.24 -1.09
CA GLY A 202 3.17 4.39 -1.98
C GLY A 202 1.87 5.08 -2.45
N VAL A 203 0.76 4.35 -2.57
CA VAL A 203 -0.55 4.95 -2.91
C VAL A 203 -1.15 5.67 -1.70
N GLY A 204 -0.71 5.32 -0.49
CA GLY A 204 -1.10 5.96 0.76
C GLY A 204 -0.66 7.43 0.87
N SER A 205 0.32 7.86 0.06
CA SER A 205 0.74 9.26 -0.02
C SER A 205 -0.26 10.17 -0.75
N ASN A 206 -1.26 9.60 -1.44
CA ASN A 206 -2.22 10.39 -2.20
C ASN A 206 -3.11 11.24 -1.27
N GLU A 207 -3.13 12.55 -1.49
CA GLU A 207 -3.81 13.52 -0.62
C GLU A 207 -5.32 13.30 -0.65
N ARG A 208 -5.87 12.93 -1.80
CA ARG A 208 -7.31 12.68 -1.94
C ARG A 208 -7.76 11.46 -1.14
N LEU A 209 -7.00 10.36 -1.19
CA LEU A 209 -7.25 9.17 -0.36
C LEU A 209 -7.17 9.52 1.13
N GLN A 210 -6.12 10.25 1.55
CA GLN A 210 -5.97 10.68 2.94
C GLN A 210 -7.13 11.58 3.40
N GLN A 211 -7.57 12.50 2.54
CA GLN A 211 -8.72 13.37 2.82
C GLN A 211 -10.01 12.57 3.02
N MET A 212 -10.32 11.65 2.10
CA MET A 212 -11.53 10.81 2.20
C MET A 212 -11.51 9.93 3.44
N MET A 213 -10.34 9.35 3.76
CA MET A 213 -10.15 8.56 4.97
C MET A 213 -10.29 9.42 6.24
N GLY A 214 -9.76 10.65 6.21
CA GLY A 214 -9.86 11.60 7.33
C GLY A 214 -11.30 12.01 7.63
N ILE A 215 -12.13 12.23 6.61
CA ILE A 215 -13.57 12.49 6.76
C ILE A 215 -14.25 11.29 7.45
N MET A 216 -14.07 10.08 6.91
CA MET A 216 -14.66 8.86 7.47
C MET A 216 -14.20 8.63 8.92
N ALA A 217 -12.90 8.77 9.20
CA ALA A 217 -12.37 8.61 10.55
C ALA A 217 -12.96 9.65 11.52
N HIS A 218 -13.07 10.92 11.11
CA HIS A 218 -13.65 11.98 11.92
C HIS A 218 -15.13 11.72 12.25
N GLU A 219 -15.94 11.30 11.27
CA GLU A 219 -17.35 10.95 11.47
C GLU A 219 -17.52 9.80 12.49
N ARG A 220 -16.51 8.94 12.64
CA ARG A 220 -16.45 7.86 13.62
C ARG A 220 -15.80 8.24 14.96
N GLN A 221 -15.50 9.52 15.18
CA GLN A 221 -14.75 10.02 16.34
C GLN A 221 -13.37 9.33 16.47
N GLY A 222 -12.75 9.05 15.33
CA GLY A 222 -11.44 8.43 15.18
C GLY A 222 -10.41 9.38 14.59
N GLN A 223 -9.23 8.83 14.28
CA GLN A 223 -8.09 9.56 13.76
C GLN A 223 -7.44 8.80 12.62
N VAL A 224 -7.00 9.55 11.60
CA VAL A 224 -6.18 9.05 10.51
C VAL A 224 -4.71 9.36 10.79
N PHE A 225 -3.89 8.33 10.65
CA PHE A 225 -2.45 8.41 10.66
C PHE A 225 -1.99 8.08 9.25
N ALA A 226 -1.18 8.94 8.66
CA ALA A 226 -0.58 8.72 7.36
C ALA A 226 0.87 9.16 7.44
N THR A 227 1.71 8.53 6.62
CA THR A 227 3.12 8.86 6.52
C THR A 227 3.37 9.71 5.28
N ASP A 228 4.31 10.64 5.34
CA ASP A 228 4.75 11.35 4.14
C ASP A 228 5.54 10.42 3.18
N GLU A 229 5.80 10.90 1.96
CA GLU A 229 6.45 10.11 0.92
C GLU A 229 7.77 9.46 1.36
N ARG A 230 8.53 10.06 2.29
CA ARG A 230 9.83 9.55 2.74
C ARG A 230 9.72 8.16 3.39
N PHE A 231 8.56 7.84 3.96
CA PHE A 231 8.31 6.60 4.70
C PHE A 231 7.22 5.74 4.07
N CYS A 232 6.32 6.31 3.26
CA CYS A 232 5.29 5.59 2.50
C CYS A 232 5.88 4.71 1.38
N ILE A 233 6.97 5.16 0.74
CA ILE A 233 7.63 4.39 -0.33
C ILE A 233 8.56 3.33 0.25
N ASP A 234 8.83 2.30 -0.53
CA ASP A 234 9.75 1.23 -0.13
C ASP A 234 11.14 1.78 0.21
N ASN A 235 11.58 1.54 1.44
CA ASN A 235 12.84 2.03 1.95
C ASN A 235 13.54 0.99 2.85
N GLY A 236 14.85 1.13 3.03
CA GLY A 236 15.62 0.21 3.89
C GLY A 236 15.34 0.38 5.39
N ILE A 237 14.89 1.58 5.81
CA ILE A 237 14.69 1.89 7.23
C ILE A 237 13.48 1.17 7.82
N MET A 238 12.40 0.96 7.05
CA MET A 238 11.23 0.18 7.49
C MET A 238 11.60 -1.28 7.80
N ILE A 239 12.53 -1.83 7.02
CA ILE A 239 13.06 -3.19 7.21
C ILE A 239 13.98 -3.23 8.43
N ALA A 240 14.82 -2.21 8.60
CA ALA A 240 15.66 -2.09 9.79
C ALA A 240 14.82 -1.97 11.07
N GLN A 241 13.75 -1.15 11.07
CA GLN A 241 12.88 -0.96 12.23
C GLN A 241 12.15 -2.24 12.64
N ALA A 242 11.44 -2.89 11.71
CA ALA A 242 10.73 -4.14 12.02
C ALA A 242 11.69 -5.29 12.37
N GLY A 243 12.86 -5.33 11.73
CA GLY A 243 13.90 -6.29 12.08
C GLY A 243 14.50 -6.04 13.46
N LEU A 244 14.74 -4.79 13.84
CA LEU A 244 15.21 -4.40 15.18
C LEU A 244 14.20 -4.78 16.27
N LEU A 245 12.90 -4.57 16.02
CA LEU A 245 11.84 -5.00 16.94
C LEU A 245 11.86 -6.51 17.15
N SER A 246 12.02 -7.29 16.08
CA SER A 246 12.14 -8.75 16.17
C SER A 246 13.42 -9.19 16.89
N TYR A 247 14.55 -8.56 16.55
CA TYR A 247 15.86 -8.86 17.13
C TYR A 247 15.91 -8.61 18.64
N ARG A 248 15.29 -7.52 19.11
CA ARG A 248 15.18 -7.20 20.55
C ARG A 248 14.42 -8.26 21.34
N MET A 249 13.54 -9.03 20.68
CA MET A 249 12.86 -10.19 21.26
C MET A 249 13.68 -11.48 21.18
N GLY A 250 14.94 -11.42 20.73
CA GLY A 250 15.84 -12.56 20.58
C GLY A 250 15.66 -13.34 19.28
N TYR A 251 14.92 -12.80 18.30
CA TYR A 251 14.76 -13.47 17.01
C TYR A 251 15.97 -13.23 16.09
N GLU A 252 16.57 -14.35 15.66
CA GLU A 252 17.61 -14.36 14.63
C GLU A 252 17.25 -15.39 13.55
N THR A 253 17.63 -15.10 12.31
CA THR A 253 17.43 -15.98 11.17
C THR A 253 18.71 -16.77 10.90
N PRO A 254 18.72 -18.10 11.12
CA PRO A 254 19.87 -18.92 10.76
C PRO A 254 20.18 -18.82 9.28
N LEU A 255 21.47 -18.89 8.90
CA LEU A 255 21.91 -18.78 7.52
C LEU A 255 21.25 -19.80 6.57
N ALA A 256 20.91 -21.00 7.07
CA ALA A 256 20.19 -22.01 6.30
C ALA A 256 18.71 -21.63 6.04
N LYS A 257 18.14 -20.73 6.86
CA LYS A 257 16.75 -20.25 6.79
C LYS A 257 16.64 -18.82 6.26
N SER A 258 17.76 -18.16 5.93
CA SER A 258 17.81 -16.82 5.33
C SER A 258 17.51 -16.84 3.82
N THR A 259 16.51 -17.61 3.43
CA THR A 259 15.96 -17.66 2.08
C THR A 259 15.00 -16.49 1.85
N CYS A 260 14.52 -16.32 0.62
CA CYS A 260 13.42 -15.42 0.29
C CYS A 260 12.17 -16.20 -0.12
N THR A 261 11.01 -15.55 -0.04
CA THR A 261 9.72 -16.08 -0.50
C THR A 261 8.91 -14.98 -1.17
N GLN A 262 8.30 -15.29 -2.31
CA GLN A 262 7.42 -14.36 -3.01
C GLN A 262 6.06 -14.21 -2.32
N ARG A 263 5.68 -15.19 -1.49
CA ARG A 263 4.35 -15.32 -0.87
C ARG A 263 4.47 -15.37 0.65
N PHE A 264 5.05 -14.33 1.25
CA PHE A 264 5.13 -14.25 2.71
C PHE A 264 3.89 -13.54 3.24
N ARG A 265 2.92 -14.29 3.78
CA ARG A 265 1.71 -13.66 4.27
C ARG A 265 1.97 -12.87 5.56
N THR A 266 1.27 -11.76 5.73
CA THR A 266 1.40 -10.89 6.91
C THR A 266 0.97 -11.60 8.20
N ASP A 267 0.03 -12.54 8.11
CA ASP A 267 -0.50 -13.32 9.24
C ASP A 267 0.40 -14.48 9.68
N GLU A 268 1.40 -14.86 8.87
CA GLU A 268 2.43 -15.84 9.25
C GLU A 268 3.48 -15.27 10.20
N VAL A 269 3.52 -13.94 10.37
CA VAL A 269 4.51 -13.27 11.21
C VAL A 269 4.02 -13.23 12.66
N HIS A 270 4.80 -13.82 13.56
CA HIS A 270 4.59 -13.68 14.99
C HIS A 270 5.19 -12.36 15.48
N VAL A 271 4.33 -11.50 16.03
CA VAL A 271 4.63 -10.14 16.47
C VAL A 271 4.84 -10.16 17.98
N ALA A 272 6.03 -10.62 18.40
CA ALA A 272 6.37 -10.83 19.82
C ALA A 272 6.57 -9.51 20.61
N TRP A 273 6.79 -8.39 19.92
CA TRP A 273 7.06 -7.08 20.53
C TRP A 273 5.80 -6.27 20.86
N ARG A 274 4.60 -6.81 20.58
CA ARG A 274 3.32 -6.16 20.89
C ARG A 274 2.54 -7.01 21.89
N ASN A 275 1.83 -6.33 22.80
CA ASN A 275 0.94 -6.90 23.81
C ASN A 275 -0.53 -6.65 23.45
#